data_AF-A0A1B7N4Q3-F1
#
_entry.id   AF-A0A1B7N4Q3-F1
#
_cell.length_a   1.000
_cell.length_b   1.000
_cell.length_c   1.000
_cell.angle_alpha   90.00
_cell.angle_beta   90.00
_cell.angle_gamma   90.00
#
_symmetry.space_group_name_H-M   'P 1'
#
loop_
_entity.id
_entity.type
_entity.pdbx_description
1 polymer ?
#
loop_
_entity_poly.entity_id
_entity_poly.type
_entity_poly.pdbx_seq_one_letter_code
_entity_poly.pdbx_strand_id
1 'polypeptide(L)'
;MDEETENWPIAMKHRDEFDLVKLNYEASPLRLYRGNSLVEPADVNEALTGAVVEVFFVVRHYYLRDKKLDTFCADIQQVQILKPGTSNVCSGFKRRNAREGPFDIVKAASSSAHAKGGESGRAEKRSRQVESKGASSVP
;
A
#
# COMPACT_ATOMS: atom_id res chain seq x y z
N MET A 1 -2.75 -32.11 -23.64
CA MET A 1 -2.67 -30.65 -23.43
C MET A 1 -3.70 -30.36 -22.36
N ASP A 2 -3.26 -29.83 -21.25
CA ASP A 2 -4.12 -29.27 -20.23
C ASP A 2 -4.70 -27.94 -20.72
N GLU A 3 -6.01 -27.75 -20.57
CA GLU A 3 -6.73 -26.54 -20.99
C GLU A 3 -6.15 -25.25 -20.40
N GLU A 4 -5.39 -25.37 -19.30
CA GLU A 4 -4.74 -24.25 -18.60
C GLU A 4 -3.54 -23.65 -19.35
N THR A 5 -2.74 -24.46 -20.05
CA THR A 5 -1.45 -23.99 -20.58
C THR A 5 -1.48 -23.61 -22.06
N GLU A 6 -2.55 -23.97 -22.76
CA GLU A 6 -2.70 -23.73 -24.20
C GLU A 6 -2.70 -22.23 -24.56
N ASN A 7 -3.25 -21.41 -23.67
CA ASN A 7 -3.42 -19.95 -23.86
C ASN A 7 -2.27 -19.11 -23.26
N TRP A 8 -1.20 -19.74 -22.79
CA TRP A 8 -0.10 -19.00 -22.18
C TRP A 8 0.64 -18.13 -23.20
N PRO A 9 0.98 -16.87 -22.86
CA PRO A 9 1.63 -15.93 -23.77
C PRO A 9 3.14 -16.25 -23.91
N ILE A 10 3.45 -17.39 -24.52
CA ILE A 10 4.81 -17.86 -24.72
C ILE A 10 5.32 -17.34 -26.06
N ALA A 11 6.47 -16.64 -26.04
CA ALA A 11 7.10 -16.15 -27.26
C ALA A 11 7.45 -17.33 -28.19
N MET A 12 7.23 -17.16 -29.50
CA MET A 12 7.43 -18.23 -30.51
C MET A 12 8.82 -18.88 -30.45
N LYS A 13 9.86 -18.11 -30.10
CA LYS A 13 11.22 -18.63 -29.94
C LYS A 13 11.40 -19.69 -28.82
N HIS A 14 10.45 -19.77 -27.88
CA HIS A 14 10.48 -20.71 -26.75
C HIS A 14 9.38 -21.79 -26.85
N ARG A 15 8.62 -21.82 -27.96
CA ARG A 15 7.52 -22.80 -28.15
C ARG A 15 8.02 -24.24 -28.15
N ASP A 16 9.10 -24.52 -28.87
CA ASP A 16 9.64 -25.88 -29.00
C ASP A 16 10.14 -26.43 -27.65
N GLU A 17 10.83 -25.58 -26.87
CA GLU A 17 11.28 -25.91 -25.52
C GLU A 17 10.10 -26.14 -24.58
N PHE A 18 9.10 -25.27 -24.64
CA PHE A 18 7.89 -25.41 -23.84
C PHE A 18 7.13 -26.69 -24.17
N ASP A 19 7.01 -27.04 -25.45
CA ASP A 19 6.30 -28.24 -25.90
C ASP A 19 6.96 -29.54 -25.39
N LEU A 20 8.27 -29.52 -25.18
CA LEU A 20 9.03 -30.63 -24.57
C LEU A 20 8.80 -30.72 -23.06
N VAL A 21 8.76 -29.57 -22.38
CA VAL A 21 8.69 -29.47 -20.91
C VAL A 21 7.28 -29.69 -20.41
N LYS A 22 6.25 -29.18 -21.10
CA LYS A 22 4.84 -29.26 -20.65
C LYS A 22 4.30 -30.67 -20.45
N LEU A 23 4.93 -31.69 -21.05
CA LEU A 23 4.54 -33.09 -20.88
C LEU A 23 5.03 -33.69 -19.55
N ASN A 24 6.05 -33.08 -18.93
CA ASN A 24 6.74 -33.61 -17.76
C ASN A 24 6.48 -32.80 -16.49
N TYR A 25 5.89 -31.61 -16.62
CA TYR A 25 5.69 -30.68 -15.52
C TYR A 25 4.27 -30.13 -15.55
N GLU A 26 3.66 -30.07 -14.36
CA GLU A 26 2.38 -29.43 -14.14
C GLU A 26 2.61 -27.99 -13.66
N ALA A 27 1.90 -27.05 -14.28
CA ALA A 27 1.89 -25.68 -13.81
C ALA A 27 1.10 -25.59 -12.51
N SER A 28 1.75 -25.24 -11.40
CA SER A 28 1.08 -24.95 -10.14
C SER A 28 1.13 -23.45 -9.86
N PRO A 29 0.18 -22.64 -10.39
CA PRO A 29 0.18 -21.21 -10.16
C PRO A 29 0.00 -20.90 -8.67
N LEU A 30 0.60 -19.78 -8.24
CA LEU A 30 0.47 -19.31 -6.87
C LEU A 30 -1.00 -18.96 -6.60
N ARG A 31 -1.58 -19.58 -5.57
CA ARG A 31 -2.99 -19.34 -5.20
C ARG A 31 -3.14 -17.94 -4.61
N LEU A 32 -3.61 -17.01 -5.43
CA LEU A 32 -3.90 -15.64 -5.05
C LEU A 32 -5.41 -15.43 -4.99
N TYR A 33 -5.91 -14.92 -3.87
CA TYR A 33 -7.34 -14.67 -3.68
C TYR A 33 -7.64 -13.20 -3.48
N ARG A 34 -8.74 -12.74 -4.10
CA ARG A 34 -9.40 -11.47 -3.81
C ARG A 34 -10.74 -11.78 -3.17
N GLY A 35 -10.81 -11.70 -1.85
CA GLY A 35 -11.96 -12.26 -1.10
C GLY A 35 -12.01 -13.78 -1.29
N ASN A 36 -13.11 -14.29 -1.84
CA ASN A 36 -13.30 -15.72 -2.13
C ASN A 36 -13.03 -16.09 -3.60
N SER A 37 -12.62 -15.13 -4.43
CA SER A 37 -12.35 -15.35 -5.86
C SER A 37 -10.86 -15.59 -6.09
N LEU A 38 -10.52 -16.67 -6.80
CA LEU A 38 -9.17 -16.91 -7.29
C LEU A 38 -8.83 -15.85 -8.36
N VAL A 39 -7.62 -15.32 -8.32
CA VAL A 39 -7.09 -14.41 -9.33
C VAL A 39 -6.39 -15.25 -10.40
N GLU A 40 -6.78 -15.04 -11.66
CA GLU A 40 -6.17 -15.74 -12.79
C GLU A 40 -4.67 -15.41 -12.92
N PRO A 41 -3.82 -16.37 -13.35
CA PRO A 41 -2.38 -16.15 -13.47
C PRO A 41 -2.00 -14.91 -14.29
N ALA A 42 -2.78 -14.58 -15.32
CA ALA A 42 -2.58 -13.40 -16.16
C ALA A 42 -2.70 -12.07 -15.39
N ASP A 43 -3.55 -12.03 -14.36
CA ASP A 43 -3.91 -10.83 -13.61
C ASP A 43 -3.13 -10.69 -12.28
N VAL A 44 -2.35 -11.72 -11.90
CA VAL A 44 -1.64 -11.77 -10.60
C VAL A 44 -0.76 -10.54 -10.38
N ASN A 45 0.03 -10.14 -11.37
CA ASN A 45 0.96 -9.02 -11.24
C ASN A 45 0.22 -7.69 -11.03
N GLU A 46 -0.86 -7.45 -11.78
CA GLU A 46 -1.69 -6.27 -11.61
C GLU A 46 -2.36 -6.28 -10.23
N ALA A 47 -2.95 -7.40 -9.85
CA ALA A 47 -3.67 -7.55 -8.59
C ALA A 47 -2.77 -7.36 -7.35
N LEU A 48 -1.49 -7.74 -7.43
CA LEU A 48 -0.51 -7.57 -6.35
C LEU A 48 0.14 -6.19 -6.32
N THR A 49 0.12 -5.45 -7.43
CA THR A 49 0.84 -4.17 -7.52
C THR A 49 0.27 -3.15 -6.54
N GLY A 50 1.04 -2.82 -5.49
CA GLY A 50 0.64 -1.87 -4.45
C GLY A 50 -0.40 -2.39 -3.47
N ALA A 51 -0.78 -3.66 -3.56
CA ALA A 51 -1.78 -4.27 -2.69
C ALA A 51 -1.21 -4.58 -1.30
N VAL A 52 -2.07 -4.53 -0.28
CA VAL A 52 -1.79 -5.10 1.04
C VAL A 52 -2.31 -6.52 1.04
N VAL A 53 -1.43 -7.48 1.33
CA VAL A 53 -1.74 -8.90 1.27
C VAL A 53 -1.38 -9.61 2.56
N GLU A 54 -2.12 -10.67 2.86
CA GLU A 54 -1.77 -11.69 3.84
C GLU A 54 -1.14 -12.87 3.11
N VAL A 55 -0.03 -13.39 3.64
CA VAL A 55 0.73 -14.48 3.01
C VAL A 55 0.75 -15.69 3.94
N PHE A 56 0.25 -16.81 3.45
CA PHE A 56 0.31 -18.10 4.12
C PHE A 56 1.50 -18.87 3.54
N PHE A 57 2.48 -19.20 4.37
CA PHE A 57 3.68 -19.92 3.96
C PHE A 57 4.08 -20.96 5.00
N VAL A 58 4.82 -21.98 4.53
CA VAL A 58 5.41 -23.01 5.38
C VAL A 58 6.91 -22.81 5.41
N VAL A 59 7.52 -22.92 6.59
CA VAL A 59 8.98 -22.94 6.72
C VAL A 59 9.44 -24.37 6.97
N ARG A 60 10.30 -24.87 6.09
CA ARG A 60 10.98 -26.16 6.24
C ARG A 60 12.42 -25.92 6.67
N HIS A 61 12.81 -26.56 7.75
CA HIS A 61 14.19 -26.53 8.24
C HIS A 61 14.82 -27.91 8.04
N TYR A 62 15.93 -27.94 7.32
CA TYR A 62 16.74 -29.12 7.12
C TYR A 62 18.07 -28.93 7.86
N TYR A 63 18.29 -29.76 8.86
CA TYR A 63 19.58 -29.83 9.54
C TYR A 63 20.39 -31.00 8.98
N LEU A 64 21.45 -30.70 8.25
CA LEU A 64 22.37 -31.71 7.73
C LEU A 64 23.51 -31.92 8.74
N ARG A 65 23.35 -32.93 9.60
CA ARG A 65 24.32 -33.29 10.66
C ARG A 65 25.75 -33.40 10.15
N ASP A 66 25.94 -34.10 9.03
CA ASP A 66 27.28 -34.38 8.47
C ASP A 66 27.98 -33.12 7.96
N LYS A 67 27.21 -32.12 7.52
CA LYS A 67 27.73 -30.85 6.99
C LYS A 67 27.68 -29.71 8.01
N LYS A 68 27.13 -29.95 9.21
CA LYS A 68 26.83 -28.95 10.25
C LYS A 68 26.19 -27.69 9.65
N LEU A 69 25.28 -27.89 8.70
CA LEU A 69 24.63 -26.81 7.96
C LEU A 69 23.13 -26.86 8.21
N ASP A 70 22.57 -25.71 8.54
CA ASP A 70 21.13 -25.47 8.60
C ASP A 70 20.66 -24.85 7.28
N THR A 71 19.65 -25.45 6.67
CA THR A 71 18.98 -24.90 5.48
C THR A 71 17.53 -24.61 5.82
N PHE A 72 17.10 -23.38 5.56
CA PHE A 72 15.71 -22.96 5.73
C PHE A 72 15.11 -22.70 4.35
N CYS A 73 13.93 -23.25 4.10
CA CYS A 73 13.16 -23.03 2.90
C CYS A 73 11.78 -22.50 3.31
N ALA A 74 11.30 -21.46 2.63
CA ALA A 74 9.97 -20.91 2.85
C ALA A 74 9.16 -21.09 1.56
N ASP A 75 8.06 -21.81 1.65
CA ASP A 75 7.18 -22.11 0.53
C ASP A 75 5.85 -21.41 0.72
N ILE A 76 5.53 -20.48 -0.19
CA ILE A 76 4.26 -19.78 -0.16
C ILE A 76 3.16 -20.74 -0.61
N GLN A 77 2.13 -20.89 0.23
CA GLN A 77 0.97 -21.74 -0.03
C GLN A 77 -0.18 -20.96 -0.65
N GLN A 78 -0.39 -19.73 -0.16
CA GLN A 78 -1.50 -18.87 -0.56
C GLN A 78 -1.19 -17.40 -0.26
N VAL A 79 -1.77 -16.51 -1.06
CA VAL A 79 -1.78 -15.07 -0.82
C VAL A 79 -3.22 -14.58 -0.86
N GLN A 80 -3.61 -13.76 0.12
CA GLN A 80 -4.94 -13.15 0.19
C GLN A 80 -4.84 -11.63 0.15
N ILE A 81 -5.51 -11.01 -0.81
CA ILE A 81 -5.55 -9.55 -0.94
C ILE A 81 -6.48 -9.00 0.13
N LEU A 82 -5.92 -8.28 1.10
CA LEU A 82 -6.66 -7.57 2.14
C LEU A 82 -7.14 -6.21 1.65
N LYS A 83 -6.28 -5.50 0.91
CA LYS A 83 -6.61 -4.23 0.25
C LYS A 83 -6.00 -4.20 -1.14
N PRO A 84 -6.80 -3.90 -2.18
CA PRO A 84 -6.26 -3.78 -3.54
C PRO A 84 -5.26 -2.63 -3.60
N GLY A 85 -4.33 -2.73 -4.54
CA GLY A 85 -3.39 -1.66 -4.78
C GLY A 85 -4.11 -0.41 -5.26
N THR A 86 -3.86 0.72 -4.60
CA THR A 86 -4.14 2.00 -5.22
C THR A 86 -3.09 2.19 -6.30
N SER A 87 -3.53 2.24 -7.57
CA SER A 87 -2.72 2.76 -8.66
C SER A 87 -1.97 3.96 -8.12
N ASN A 88 -0.64 3.89 -8.08
CA ASN A 88 0.16 5.06 -7.83
C ASN A 88 -0.17 6.01 -8.98
N VAL A 89 -1.11 6.92 -8.76
CA VAL A 89 -1.25 8.11 -9.59
C VAL A 89 0.15 8.66 -9.60
N CYS A 90 0.84 8.57 -10.75
CA CYS A 90 2.10 9.26 -10.97
C CYS A 90 1.83 10.66 -10.46
N SER A 91 2.38 11.03 -9.30
CA SER A 91 2.08 12.33 -8.74
C SER A 91 2.44 13.33 -9.83
N GLY A 92 1.66 14.39 -10.02
CA GLY A 92 2.00 15.43 -11.02
C GLY A 92 3.41 16.02 -10.82
N PHE A 93 4.07 15.68 -9.71
CA PHE A 93 5.42 16.06 -9.33
C PHE A 93 6.50 15.01 -9.67
N LYS A 94 6.14 13.75 -9.98
CA LYS A 94 7.09 12.74 -10.45
C LYS A 94 7.35 13.00 -11.93
N ARG A 95 8.43 13.75 -12.22
CA ARG A 95 8.88 14.13 -13.58
C ARG A 95 8.74 12.94 -14.55
N ARG A 96 7.98 13.14 -15.63
CA ARG A 96 7.83 12.14 -16.70
C ARG A 96 9.07 12.09 -17.61
N ASN A 97 9.90 13.14 -17.63
CA ASN A 97 11.24 13.12 -18.21
C ASN A 97 12.04 14.34 -17.71
N ALA A 98 13.29 14.19 -17.28
CA ALA A 98 14.11 15.34 -16.87
C ALA A 98 14.48 16.27 -18.05
N ARG A 99 14.31 15.79 -19.29
CA ARG A 99 14.61 16.54 -20.51
C ARG A 99 13.48 17.48 -20.98
N GLU A 100 12.29 17.38 -20.38
CA GLU A 100 11.13 18.22 -20.73
C GLU A 100 11.19 19.63 -20.11
N GLY A 101 12.19 19.90 -19.25
CA GLY A 101 12.40 21.21 -18.65
C GLY A 101 11.59 21.48 -17.38
N PRO A 102 11.61 22.72 -16.86
CA PRO A 102 10.89 23.12 -15.66
C PRO A 102 9.37 23.04 -15.88
N PHE A 103 8.61 22.65 -14.85
CA PHE A 103 7.14 22.68 -14.88
C PHE A 103 6.61 23.68 -13.85
N ASP A 104 5.46 24.29 -14.16
CA ASP A 104 4.77 25.19 -13.25
C ASP A 104 4.17 24.39 -12.09
N ILE A 105 4.69 24.63 -10.88
CA ILE A 105 4.08 24.14 -9.66
C ILE A 105 2.82 24.96 -9.44
N VAL A 106 1.66 24.42 -9.85
CA VAL A 106 0.38 25.03 -9.50
C VAL A 106 0.26 24.97 -7.98
N LYS A 107 0.42 26.14 -7.35
CA LYS A 107 0.38 26.31 -5.90
C LYS A 107 -0.98 25.82 -5.41
N ALA A 108 -1.00 24.70 -4.69
CA ALA A 108 -2.19 24.26 -3.98
C ALA A 108 -2.70 25.44 -3.15
N ALA A 109 -3.95 25.83 -3.34
CA ALA A 109 -4.56 26.92 -2.59
C ALA A 109 -4.45 26.59 -1.09
N SER A 110 -3.55 27.29 -0.39
CA SER A 110 -3.48 27.27 1.06
C SER A 110 -4.76 27.88 1.60
N SER A 111 -5.73 27.03 1.94
CA SER A 111 -6.81 27.40 2.84
C SER A 111 -6.22 27.55 4.25
N SER A 112 -5.67 28.72 4.57
CA SER A 112 -5.42 29.12 5.96
C SER A 112 -6.10 30.46 6.21
N ALA A 113 -7.39 30.39 6.53
CA ALA A 113 -8.07 31.49 7.20
C ALA A 113 -7.57 31.52 8.65
N HIS A 114 -6.59 32.38 8.94
CA HIS A 114 -6.35 32.83 10.31
C HIS A 114 -6.37 34.35 10.35
N ALA A 115 -7.28 34.83 11.18
CA ALA A 115 -7.61 36.21 11.46
C ALA A 115 -6.40 37.02 11.96
N LYS A 116 -6.28 38.27 11.49
CA LYS A 116 -5.81 39.42 12.28
C LYS A 116 -6.33 40.74 11.70
N GLY A 117 -7.14 41.43 12.49
CA GLY A 117 -7.24 42.89 12.56
C GLY A 117 -7.66 43.16 13.99
N GLY A 118 -6.99 43.93 14.84
CA GLY A 118 -6.14 45.10 14.62
C GLY A 118 -6.65 46.12 15.64
N GLU A 119 -5.96 46.23 16.78
CA GLU A 119 -6.30 47.18 17.86
C GLU A 119 -6.20 48.64 17.40
N SER A 120 -7.16 49.48 17.79
CA SER A 120 -6.95 50.87 18.28
C SER A 120 -8.30 51.54 18.56
N GLY A 121 -8.51 52.08 19.78
CA GLY A 121 -9.68 52.96 20.02
C GLY A 121 -10.13 53.16 21.48
N ARG A 122 -9.32 53.86 22.27
CA ARG A 122 -9.57 54.55 23.56
C ARG A 122 -11.02 55.09 23.77
N ALA A 123 -11.64 54.81 24.93
CA ALA A 123 -12.30 55.82 25.78
C ALA A 123 -12.77 55.26 27.15
N GLU A 124 -12.40 56.00 28.18
CA GLU A 124 -12.64 55.85 29.61
C GLU A 124 -14.10 56.17 29.99
N LYS A 125 -14.70 55.42 30.93
CA LYS A 125 -15.70 55.97 31.86
C LYS A 125 -15.77 55.14 33.15
N ARG A 126 -15.33 55.78 34.25
CA ARG A 126 -15.55 55.41 35.65
C ARG A 126 -17.04 55.25 35.96
N SER A 127 -17.36 54.37 36.92
CA SER A 127 -18.19 54.70 38.08
C SER A 127 -17.95 53.69 39.21
N ARG A 128 -17.78 54.23 40.41
CA ARG A 128 -17.52 53.52 41.67
C ARG A 128 -18.81 52.86 42.20
N GLN A 129 -18.67 51.81 43.02
CA GLN A 129 -18.79 51.88 44.49
C GLN A 129 -19.46 50.63 45.12
N VAL A 130 -18.94 50.30 46.32
CA VAL A 130 -19.55 49.63 47.48
C VAL A 130 -19.26 48.12 47.67
N GLU A 131 -18.34 47.89 48.62
CA GLU A 131 -18.17 46.70 49.45
C GLU A 131 -19.47 46.26 50.15
N SER A 132 -19.64 44.97 50.40
CA SER A 132 -20.06 44.48 51.73
C SER A 132 -19.63 43.04 51.97
N LYS A 133 -18.94 42.85 53.09
CA LYS A 133 -18.52 41.61 53.73
C LYS A 133 -19.70 40.67 54.07
N GLY A 134 -19.42 39.38 54.13
CA GLY A 134 -20.23 38.40 54.87
C GLY A 134 -19.53 37.05 54.95
N ALA A 135 -18.82 36.81 56.05
CA ALA A 135 -18.23 35.53 56.41
C ALA A 135 -19.23 34.68 57.23
N SER A 136 -18.91 33.39 57.36
CA SER A 136 -19.12 32.55 58.56
C SER A 136 -20.21 31.47 58.52
N SER A 137 -19.71 30.21 58.50
CA SER A 137 -20.00 29.07 59.39
C SER A 137 -21.45 28.64 59.74
N VAL A 138 -21.78 27.41 59.32
CA VAL A 138 -22.21 26.22 60.11
C VAL A 138 -23.10 26.42 61.35
N PRO A 139 -24.14 25.59 61.47
CA PRO A 139 -24.30 24.67 62.60
C PRO A 139 -24.25 23.20 62.18
#